data_AF-A0A1B0ZIH0-F1
#
_entry.id   AF-A0A1B0ZIH0-F1
#
_cell.length_a   1.000
_cell.length_b   1.000
_cell.length_c   1.000
_cell.angle_alpha   90.00
_cell.angle_beta   90.00
_cell.angle_gamma   90.00
#
_symmetry.space_group_name_H-M   'P 1'
#
loop_
_entity.id
_entity.type
_entity.pdbx_description
1 polymer ?
#
loop_
_entity_poly.entity_id
_entity_poly.type
_entity_poly.pdbx_seq_one_letter_code
_entity_poly.pdbx_strand_id
1 'polypeptide(L)'
;MLRNYRFPLIILTCVILGAIAGLVFGPDAAVVKPFGVVFVNMMFTLVVPLVFFSIASSVAAMESAKRLGKIMGSMMLVFISTGILAAIIMLTVLWLFRSSEPLNITLTDPGAVEKPESISDQIVQTLTVSEFGELLSPSNMLALIIFAVLVGFATSGIGKAGDPFREFLKSASAVFLKLVSLVMYYAPIGLGAYFAALIGELGPQLVGGYVRAFVIYFPVTIVYFCVAFTLYAYIAGGTKGIKRFWSNILEPTAIALGTGSSVACLPANLKAAQRAGVPRDIRETIIPIGATIHMEGSVLSAILKISFLFTLFQRDLFTVENMLIAVGIALLSGMVMSGIPSGGFVGELMIITLYGFPTTALPVISIIGTIIDAPATTINAVGDNSSSMLVARMIDGKDWMDKGDRERAEDEALAAAPRAESPAR
;
A
#
# COMPACT_ATOMS: atom_id res chain seq x y z
N MET A 1 4.55 -0.80 22.69
CA MET A 1 3.85 0.16 21.80
C MET A 1 4.65 1.42 21.52
N LEU A 2 4.95 2.28 22.51
CA LEU A 2 5.66 3.57 22.26
C LEU A 2 7.00 3.45 21.50
N ARG A 3 7.75 2.36 21.70
CA ARG A 3 9.03 2.12 21.00
C ARG A 3 8.88 2.01 19.48
N ASN A 4 7.76 1.51 18.97
CA ASN A 4 7.51 1.33 17.54
C ASN A 4 7.08 2.64 16.86
N TYR A 5 6.46 3.56 17.60
CA TYR A 5 6.09 4.88 17.10
C TYR A 5 7.20 5.93 17.24
N ARG A 6 8.33 5.62 17.88
CA ARG A 6 9.40 6.61 18.09
C ARG A 6 9.81 7.31 16.81
N PHE A 7 10.01 6.55 15.73
CA PHE A 7 10.50 7.09 14.48
C PHE A 7 9.44 7.95 13.74
N PRO A 8 8.19 7.48 13.52
CA PRO A 8 7.11 8.33 13.01
C PRO A 8 6.84 9.58 13.88
N LEU A 9 6.88 9.45 15.21
CA LEU A 9 6.70 10.58 16.12
C LEU A 9 7.83 11.61 16.01
N ILE A 10 9.08 11.17 15.80
CA ILE A 10 10.21 12.07 15.54
C ILE A 10 9.98 12.82 14.23
N ILE A 11 9.61 12.13 13.15
CA ILE A 11 9.30 12.78 11.86
C ILE A 11 8.18 13.81 12.05
N LEU A 12 7.07 13.43 12.68
CA LEU A 12 5.94 14.31 12.91
C LEU A 12 6.32 15.52 13.78
N THR A 13 7.15 15.31 14.80
CA THR A 13 7.65 16.41 15.65
C THR A 13 8.52 17.36 14.84
N CYS A 14 9.49 16.87 14.06
CA CYS A 14 10.34 17.70 13.22
C CYS A 14 9.55 18.44 12.14
N VAL A 15 8.53 17.81 11.58
CA VAL A 15 7.58 18.42 10.64
C VAL A 15 6.77 19.52 11.29
N ILE A 16 6.21 19.29 12.49
CA ILE A 16 5.45 20.31 13.23
C ILE A 16 6.35 21.49 13.60
N LEU A 17 7.56 21.23 14.09
CA LEU A 17 8.55 22.27 14.38
C LEU A 17 8.94 23.05 13.13
N GLY A 18 9.11 22.35 12.00
CA GLY A 18 9.32 22.95 10.69
C GLY A 18 8.16 23.85 10.29
N ALA A 19 6.92 23.35 10.35
CA ALA A 19 5.73 24.12 10.04
C ALA A 19 5.58 25.36 10.94
N ILE A 20 5.83 25.25 12.25
CA ILE A 20 5.84 26.38 13.19
C ILE A 20 6.92 27.39 12.78
N ALA A 21 8.13 26.93 12.45
CA ALA A 21 9.18 27.82 11.95
C ALA A 21 8.76 28.52 10.65
N GLY A 22 8.12 27.82 9.72
CA GLY A 22 7.56 28.41 8.50
C GLY A 22 6.52 29.49 8.79
N LEU A 23 5.61 29.25 9.76
CA LEU A 23 4.61 30.26 10.17
C LEU A 23 5.24 31.49 10.84
N VAL A 24 6.31 31.30 11.61
CA VAL A 24 6.98 32.38 12.37
C VAL A 24 7.92 33.19 11.49
N PHE A 25 8.74 32.53 10.66
CA PHE A 25 9.77 33.17 9.83
C PHE A 25 9.28 33.49 8.42
N GLY A 26 8.11 33.00 8.00
CA GLY A 26 7.56 33.28 6.68
C GLY A 26 8.51 32.87 5.54
N PRO A 27 8.63 33.67 4.47
CA PRO A 27 9.48 33.36 3.32
C PRO A 27 10.96 33.13 3.65
N ASP A 28 11.48 33.70 4.74
CA ASP A 28 12.89 33.53 5.15
C ASP A 28 13.21 32.08 5.56
N ALA A 29 12.19 31.28 5.89
CA ALA A 29 12.33 29.84 6.12
C ALA A 29 12.84 29.08 4.87
N ALA A 30 12.81 29.68 3.68
CA ALA A 30 13.37 29.10 2.47
C ALA A 30 14.89 28.79 2.58
N VAL A 31 15.62 29.41 3.52
CA VAL A 31 17.06 29.15 3.74
C VAL A 31 17.36 27.69 4.07
N VAL A 32 16.42 26.96 4.69
CA VAL A 32 16.60 25.53 5.03
C VAL A 32 16.12 24.59 3.91
N LYS A 33 15.48 25.10 2.85
CA LYS A 33 14.97 24.32 1.70
C LYS A 33 15.98 23.33 1.10
N PRO A 34 17.30 23.64 0.97
CA PRO A 34 18.27 22.69 0.41
C PRO A 34 18.30 21.33 1.13
N PHE A 35 18.12 21.28 2.45
CA PHE A 35 18.08 20.02 3.19
C PHE A 35 16.87 19.14 2.77
N GLY A 36 15.72 19.77 2.53
CA GLY A 36 14.55 19.09 2.00
C GLY A 36 14.75 18.59 0.57
N VAL A 37 15.36 19.40 -0.29
CA VAL A 37 15.66 19.02 -1.68
C VAL A 37 16.60 17.83 -1.75
N VAL A 38 17.64 17.78 -0.91
CA VAL A 38 18.56 16.63 -0.82
C VAL A 38 17.80 15.35 -0.49
N PHE A 39 16.89 15.38 0.48
CA PHE A 39 16.04 14.23 0.83
C PHE A 39 15.19 13.77 -0.35
N VAL A 40 14.49 14.70 -1.00
CA VAL A 40 13.62 14.40 -2.15
C VAL A 40 14.43 13.79 -3.31
N ASN A 41 15.58 14.36 -3.65
CA ASN A 41 16.42 13.86 -4.74
C ASN A 41 16.93 12.44 -4.48
N MET A 42 17.42 12.14 -3.27
CA MET A 42 17.84 10.79 -2.90
C MET A 42 16.69 9.79 -3.08
N MET A 43 15.49 10.16 -2.64
CA MET A 43 14.33 9.31 -2.81
C MET A 43 13.94 9.09 -4.27
N PHE A 44 13.94 10.13 -5.11
CA PHE A 44 13.63 10.02 -6.54
C PHE A 44 14.59 9.10 -7.30
N THR A 45 15.88 9.10 -6.94
CA THR A 45 16.86 8.20 -7.57
C THR A 45 16.67 6.72 -7.23
N LEU A 46 16.01 6.41 -6.09
CA LEU A 46 15.76 5.03 -5.67
C LEU A 46 14.50 4.42 -6.29
N VAL A 47 13.58 5.23 -6.82
CA VAL A 47 12.22 4.79 -7.20
C VAL A 47 12.23 3.82 -8.36
N VAL A 48 12.82 4.25 -9.47
CA VAL A 48 12.86 3.50 -10.73
C VAL A 48 13.40 2.08 -10.51
N PRO A 49 14.61 1.89 -9.96
CA PRO A 49 15.13 0.54 -9.73
C PRO A 49 14.28 -0.25 -8.72
N LEU A 50 13.80 0.39 -7.66
CA LEU A 50 13.00 -0.30 -6.65
C LEU A 50 11.67 -0.81 -7.21
N VAL A 51 10.95 0.01 -7.99
CA VAL A 51 9.70 -0.38 -8.65
C VAL A 51 9.95 -1.55 -9.58
N PHE A 52 10.98 -1.47 -10.42
CA PHE A 52 11.34 -2.56 -11.33
C PHE A 52 11.61 -3.87 -10.60
N PHE A 53 12.58 -3.88 -9.66
CA PHE A 53 12.97 -5.11 -8.97
C PHE A 53 11.85 -5.68 -8.11
N SER A 54 11.05 -4.83 -7.48
CA SER A 54 9.96 -5.29 -6.61
C SER A 54 8.82 -5.93 -7.40
N ILE A 55 8.42 -5.31 -8.52
CA ILE A 55 7.36 -5.86 -9.38
C ILE A 55 7.84 -7.14 -10.05
N ALA A 56 9.01 -7.10 -10.69
CA ALA A 56 9.56 -8.26 -11.37
C ALA A 56 9.77 -9.44 -10.40
N SER A 57 10.30 -9.19 -9.20
CA SER A 57 10.46 -10.21 -8.16
C SER A 57 9.11 -10.79 -7.72
N SER A 58 8.10 -9.94 -7.53
CA SER A 58 6.77 -10.38 -7.05
C SER A 58 6.08 -11.28 -8.07
N VAL A 59 6.13 -10.90 -9.35
CA VAL A 59 5.54 -11.71 -10.44
C VAL A 59 6.36 -12.99 -10.67
N ALA A 60 7.70 -12.92 -10.58
CA ALA A 60 8.56 -14.08 -10.78
C ALA A 60 8.38 -15.17 -9.71
N ALA A 61 7.97 -14.82 -8.49
CA ALA A 61 7.81 -15.75 -7.37
C ALA A 61 6.56 -16.66 -7.48
N MET A 62 5.72 -16.48 -8.49
CA MET A 62 4.50 -17.28 -8.68
C MET A 62 4.84 -18.69 -9.23
N GLU A 63 4.86 -19.71 -8.36
CA GLU A 63 5.00 -21.12 -8.78
C GLU A 63 3.66 -21.86 -8.92
N SER A 64 3.58 -22.81 -9.86
CA SER A 64 2.33 -23.55 -10.14
C SER A 64 2.33 -24.99 -9.61
N ALA A 65 1.37 -25.28 -8.71
CA ALA A 65 0.80 -26.60 -8.46
C ALA A 65 -0.74 -26.51 -8.61
N LYS A 66 -1.43 -27.53 -9.12
CA LYS A 66 -2.84 -27.40 -9.59
C LYS A 66 -3.86 -26.89 -8.54
N ARG A 67 -3.72 -27.28 -7.25
CA ARG A 67 -4.57 -26.75 -6.15
C ARG A 67 -4.11 -25.37 -5.70
N LEU A 68 -2.80 -25.20 -5.53
CA LEU A 68 -2.19 -23.93 -5.15
C LEU A 68 -2.51 -22.81 -6.16
N GLY A 69 -2.46 -23.10 -7.45
CA GLY A 69 -2.80 -22.15 -8.52
C GLY A 69 -4.26 -21.71 -8.49
N LYS A 70 -5.20 -22.58 -8.10
CA LYS A 70 -6.61 -22.17 -7.90
C LYS A 70 -6.77 -21.26 -6.69
N ILE A 71 -6.10 -21.57 -5.58
CA ILE A 71 -6.09 -20.73 -4.37
C ILE A 71 -5.50 -19.36 -4.72
N MET A 72 -4.35 -19.32 -5.39
CA MET A 72 -3.70 -18.07 -5.82
C MET A 72 -4.56 -17.27 -6.81
N GLY A 73 -5.17 -17.91 -7.80
CA GLY A 73 -6.08 -17.22 -8.74
C GLY A 73 -7.31 -16.62 -8.05
N SER A 74 -7.90 -17.36 -7.09
CA SER A 74 -9.02 -16.87 -6.30
C SER A 74 -8.61 -15.75 -5.35
N MET A 75 -7.43 -15.86 -4.75
CA MET A 75 -6.83 -14.81 -3.90
C MET A 75 -6.62 -13.53 -4.69
N MET A 76 -6.07 -13.60 -5.91
CA MET A 76 -5.88 -12.40 -6.74
C MET A 76 -7.20 -11.75 -7.14
N LEU A 77 -8.21 -12.55 -7.48
CA LEU A 77 -9.55 -12.02 -7.74
C LEU A 77 -10.10 -11.28 -6.51
N VAL A 78 -9.98 -11.88 -5.32
CA VAL A 78 -10.45 -11.27 -4.07
C VAL A 78 -9.68 -9.99 -3.78
N PHE A 79 -8.35 -9.98 -3.82
CA PHE A 79 -7.52 -8.81 -3.51
C PHE A 79 -7.77 -7.64 -4.48
N ILE A 80 -7.90 -7.92 -5.78
CA ILE A 80 -8.21 -6.88 -6.78
C ILE A 80 -9.63 -6.35 -6.57
N SER A 81 -10.62 -7.22 -6.35
CA SER A 81 -12.02 -6.81 -6.19
C SER A 81 -12.23 -5.96 -4.93
N THR A 82 -11.63 -6.38 -3.82
CA THR A 82 -11.70 -5.67 -2.54
C THR A 82 -10.93 -4.34 -2.59
N GLY A 83 -9.78 -4.31 -3.25
CA GLY A 83 -9.05 -3.08 -3.56
C GLY A 83 -9.86 -2.11 -4.44
N ILE A 84 -10.51 -2.58 -5.51
CA ILE A 84 -11.39 -1.74 -6.35
C ILE A 84 -12.54 -1.18 -5.50
N LEU A 85 -13.17 -1.99 -4.66
CA LEU A 85 -14.23 -1.55 -3.77
C LEU A 85 -13.73 -0.46 -2.79
N ALA A 86 -12.53 -0.63 -2.22
CA ALA A 86 -11.89 0.37 -1.37
C ALA A 86 -11.70 1.70 -2.13
N ALA A 87 -11.17 1.65 -3.35
CA ALA A 87 -10.94 2.82 -4.17
C ALA A 87 -12.25 3.55 -4.50
N ILE A 88 -13.30 2.81 -4.90
CA ILE A 88 -14.62 3.36 -5.21
C ILE A 88 -15.24 4.03 -3.98
N ILE A 89 -15.16 3.39 -2.81
CA ILE A 89 -15.70 3.96 -1.56
C ILE A 89 -14.99 5.28 -1.23
N MET A 90 -13.66 5.32 -1.28
CA MET A 90 -12.91 6.55 -0.99
C MET A 90 -13.19 7.64 -2.03
N LEU A 91 -13.21 7.31 -3.33
CA LEU A 91 -13.57 8.26 -4.39
C LEU A 91 -14.98 8.83 -4.19
N THR A 92 -15.95 7.99 -3.81
CA THR A 92 -17.34 8.41 -3.56
C THR A 92 -17.42 9.37 -2.37
N VAL A 93 -16.74 9.04 -1.27
CA VAL A 93 -16.67 9.91 -0.09
C VAL A 93 -16.02 11.24 -0.46
N LEU A 94 -14.88 11.23 -1.16
CA LEU A 94 -14.20 12.47 -1.56
C LEU A 94 -15.03 13.31 -2.53
N TRP A 95 -15.82 12.67 -3.39
CA TRP A 95 -16.77 13.36 -4.26
C TRP A 95 -17.89 14.05 -3.46
N LEU A 96 -18.44 13.38 -2.45
CA LEU A 96 -19.49 13.92 -1.57
C LEU A 96 -18.99 15.05 -0.68
N PHE A 97 -17.78 14.91 -0.13
CA PHE A 97 -17.16 15.88 0.78
C PHE A 97 -16.21 16.84 0.07
N ARG A 98 -16.32 16.96 -1.26
CA ARG A 98 -15.55 17.95 -2.03
C ARG A 98 -15.89 19.34 -1.51
N SER A 99 -14.88 20.08 -1.08
CA SER A 99 -15.03 21.49 -0.77
C SER A 99 -15.08 22.28 -2.07
N SER A 100 -16.12 23.11 -2.23
CA SER A 100 -16.19 24.08 -3.34
C SER A 100 -15.21 25.23 -3.19
N GLU A 101 -14.64 25.43 -2.00
CA GLU A 101 -13.55 26.38 -1.79
C GLU A 101 -12.22 25.73 -2.18
N PRO A 102 -11.56 26.20 -3.26
CA PRO A 102 -10.23 25.74 -3.62
C PRO A 102 -9.25 26.09 -2.48
N LEU A 103 -8.29 25.21 -2.24
CA LEU A 103 -7.08 25.63 -1.54
C LEU A 103 -6.43 26.67 -2.48
N ASN A 104 -6.46 27.95 -2.11
CA ASN A 104 -5.78 29.04 -2.85
C ASN A 104 -4.25 28.93 -2.68
N ILE A 105 -3.70 27.76 -3.00
CA ILE A 105 -2.30 27.42 -2.90
C ILE A 105 -1.83 27.26 -4.34
N THR A 106 -1.32 28.33 -4.93
CA THR A 106 -0.79 28.28 -6.29
C THR A 106 0.64 27.77 -6.24
N LEU A 107 0.83 26.44 -6.25
CA LEU A 107 2.11 25.88 -6.66
C LEU A 107 2.13 25.84 -8.18
N THR A 108 3.09 26.54 -8.79
CA THR A 108 3.25 26.57 -10.25
C THR A 108 3.47 25.14 -10.75
N ASP A 109 2.50 24.64 -11.50
CA ASP A 109 2.60 23.38 -12.23
C ASP A 109 3.70 23.56 -13.30
N PRO A 110 4.80 22.80 -13.29
CA PRO A 110 5.82 22.90 -14.34
C PRO A 110 5.28 22.26 -15.63
N GLY A 111 4.35 22.94 -16.29
CA GLY A 111 3.80 22.57 -17.59
C GLY A 111 2.93 21.32 -17.57
N ALA A 112 1.69 21.45 -18.03
CA ALA A 112 0.91 20.30 -18.45
C ALA A 112 1.73 19.53 -19.50
N VAL A 113 1.91 18.23 -19.29
CA VAL A 113 2.42 17.31 -20.32
C VAL A 113 1.62 17.58 -21.59
N GLU A 114 2.31 17.88 -22.69
CA GLU A 114 1.68 18.08 -23.99
C GLU A 114 0.76 16.89 -24.27
N LYS A 115 -0.55 17.15 -24.41
CA LYS A 115 -1.51 16.11 -24.73
C LYS A 115 -1.20 15.60 -26.15
N PRO A 116 -0.95 14.30 -26.33
CA PRO A 116 -0.74 13.73 -27.66
C PRO A 116 -1.96 13.99 -28.56
N GLU A 117 -1.73 14.14 -29.87
CA GLU A 117 -2.76 14.52 -30.86
C GLU A 117 -3.87 13.45 -31.04
N SER A 118 -3.66 12.23 -30.53
CA SER A 118 -4.57 11.10 -30.62
C SER A 118 -4.61 10.28 -29.33
N ILE A 119 -5.80 9.79 -28.95
CA ILE A 119 -5.99 8.83 -27.84
C ILE A 119 -5.18 7.55 -28.06
N SER A 120 -5.00 7.10 -29.32
CA SER A 120 -4.16 5.93 -29.62
C SER A 120 -2.70 6.17 -29.26
N ASP A 121 -2.20 7.35 -29.59
CA ASP A 121 -0.78 7.69 -29.43
C ASP A 121 -0.48 7.97 -27.96
N GLN A 122 -1.44 8.56 -27.24
CA GLN A 122 -1.39 8.70 -25.79
C GLN A 122 -1.35 7.33 -25.09
N ILE A 123 -2.17 6.37 -25.51
CA ILE A 123 -2.15 5.01 -24.95
C ILE A 123 -0.79 4.34 -25.22
N VAL A 124 -0.28 4.42 -26.46
CA VAL A 124 0.99 3.79 -26.82
C VAL A 124 2.16 4.42 -26.05
N GLN A 125 2.25 5.75 -26.00
CA GLN A 125 3.30 6.47 -25.27
C GLN A 125 3.23 6.29 -23.75
N THR A 126 2.03 6.08 -23.20
CA THR A 126 1.85 5.86 -21.75
C THR A 126 2.21 4.43 -21.37
N LEU A 127 1.93 3.45 -22.23
CA LEU A 127 2.16 2.03 -21.95
C LEU A 127 3.54 1.53 -22.36
N THR A 128 4.20 2.20 -23.31
CA THR A 128 5.44 1.72 -23.93
C THR A 128 6.44 2.86 -24.14
N VAL A 129 7.71 2.49 -24.28
CA VAL A 129 8.80 3.40 -24.67
C VAL A 129 9.52 2.81 -25.88
N SER A 130 10.15 3.67 -26.68
CA SER A 130 10.89 3.25 -27.88
C SER A 130 12.22 2.57 -27.54
N GLU A 131 12.87 3.02 -26.47
CA GLU A 131 14.21 2.59 -26.09
C GLU A 131 14.28 2.10 -24.64
N PHE A 132 15.12 1.12 -24.36
CA PHE A 132 15.27 0.57 -23.00
C PHE A 132 15.71 1.63 -21.98
N GLY A 133 16.58 2.57 -22.38
CA GLY A 133 17.06 3.64 -21.50
C GLY A 133 15.94 4.56 -21.02
N GLU A 134 14.90 4.75 -21.83
CA GLU A 134 13.75 5.57 -21.49
C GLU A 134 12.92 4.97 -20.34
N LEU A 135 12.98 3.64 -20.12
CA LEU A 135 12.35 3.00 -18.96
C LEU A 135 12.93 3.52 -17.63
N LEU A 136 14.16 4.03 -17.64
CA LEU A 136 14.82 4.56 -16.45
C LEU A 136 14.35 5.98 -16.09
N SER A 137 13.56 6.62 -16.96
CA SER A 137 12.98 7.92 -16.67
C SER A 137 11.79 7.80 -15.71
N PRO A 138 11.71 8.62 -14.65
CA PRO A 138 10.51 8.72 -13.82
C PRO A 138 9.24 9.06 -14.61
N SER A 139 9.35 9.75 -15.76
CA SER A 139 8.19 10.06 -16.61
C SER A 139 7.54 8.83 -17.25
N ASN A 140 8.28 7.72 -17.37
CA ASN A 140 7.85 6.51 -18.08
C ASN A 140 7.54 5.36 -17.12
N MET A 141 7.08 5.69 -15.90
CA MET A 141 6.89 4.72 -14.82
C MET A 141 5.90 3.60 -15.18
N LEU A 142 4.82 3.90 -15.92
CA LEU A 142 3.85 2.87 -16.31
C LEU A 142 4.46 1.86 -17.30
N ALA A 143 5.23 2.34 -18.28
CA ALA A 143 5.97 1.48 -19.19
C ALA A 143 6.99 0.61 -18.44
N LEU A 144 7.70 1.16 -17.45
CA LEU A 144 8.59 0.40 -16.56
C LEU A 144 7.85 -0.69 -15.78
N ILE A 145 6.66 -0.39 -15.26
CA ILE A 145 5.83 -1.36 -14.53
C ILE A 145 5.42 -2.52 -15.45
N ILE A 146 4.91 -2.22 -16.64
CA ILE A 146 4.52 -3.24 -17.62
C ILE A 146 5.73 -4.10 -18.00
N PHE A 147 6.87 -3.46 -18.27
CA PHE A 147 8.11 -4.16 -18.56
C PHE A 147 8.55 -5.07 -17.40
N ALA A 148 8.49 -4.59 -16.15
CA ALA A 148 8.82 -5.39 -14.97
C ALA A 148 7.90 -6.60 -14.80
N VAL A 149 6.60 -6.45 -15.07
CA VAL A 149 5.63 -7.57 -15.08
C VAL A 149 6.00 -8.60 -16.14
N LEU A 150 6.32 -8.17 -17.37
CA LEU A 150 6.75 -9.07 -18.45
C LEU A 150 8.04 -9.81 -18.10
N VAL A 151 9.02 -9.13 -17.51
CA VAL A 151 10.26 -9.75 -17.02
C VAL A 151 9.97 -10.79 -15.94
N GLY A 152 9.07 -10.49 -15.00
CA GLY A 152 8.65 -11.44 -13.97
C GLY A 152 7.97 -12.69 -14.56
N PHE A 153 7.04 -12.51 -15.51
CA PHE A 153 6.39 -13.61 -16.21
C PHE A 153 7.38 -14.46 -17.01
N ALA A 154 8.30 -13.82 -17.74
CA ALA A 154 9.34 -14.53 -18.49
C ALA A 154 10.24 -15.35 -17.55
N THR A 155 10.66 -14.76 -16.42
CA THR A 155 11.49 -15.43 -15.39
C THR A 155 10.78 -16.67 -14.84
N SER A 156 9.49 -16.57 -14.54
CA SER A 156 8.71 -17.72 -14.07
C SER A 156 8.43 -18.74 -15.18
N GLY A 157 8.22 -18.28 -16.42
CA GLY A 157 7.81 -19.12 -17.55
C GLY A 157 8.90 -20.06 -18.06
N ILE A 158 10.18 -19.71 -17.87
CA ILE A 158 11.33 -20.56 -18.23
C ILE A 158 11.62 -21.66 -17.19
N GLY A 159 10.81 -21.74 -16.12
CA GLY A 159 10.92 -22.76 -15.08
C GLY A 159 12.26 -22.71 -14.34
N LYS A 160 12.87 -23.87 -14.10
CA LYS A 160 14.11 -23.99 -13.30
C LYS A 160 15.29 -23.16 -13.82
N ALA A 161 15.35 -22.90 -15.13
CA ALA A 161 16.41 -22.06 -15.71
C ALA A 161 16.32 -20.60 -15.20
N GLY A 162 15.15 -20.16 -14.76
CA GLY A 162 14.91 -18.82 -14.24
C GLY A 162 15.24 -18.65 -12.76
N ASP A 163 15.47 -19.73 -12.01
CA ASP A 163 15.70 -19.67 -10.56
C ASP A 163 16.87 -18.73 -10.15
N PRO A 164 18.03 -18.72 -10.83
CA PRO A 164 19.11 -17.78 -10.49
C PRO A 164 18.69 -16.31 -10.67
N PHE A 165 17.92 -16.01 -11.72
CA PHE A 165 17.45 -14.64 -11.98
C PHE A 165 16.34 -14.25 -11.00
N ARG A 166 15.45 -15.18 -10.65
CA ARG A 166 14.43 -15.00 -9.60
C ARG A 166 15.07 -14.63 -8.25
N GLU A 167 16.13 -15.33 -7.85
CA GLU A 167 16.83 -15.03 -6.58
C GLU A 167 17.61 -13.71 -6.65
N PHE A 168 18.15 -13.35 -7.82
CA PHE A 168 18.73 -12.03 -8.07
C PHE A 168 17.68 -10.91 -7.92
N LEU A 169 16.52 -11.01 -8.56
CA LEU A 169 15.44 -10.02 -8.47
C LEU A 169 15.00 -9.81 -7.01
N LYS A 170 14.83 -10.90 -6.27
CA LYS A 170 14.48 -10.88 -4.85
C LYS A 170 15.56 -10.19 -4.00
N SER A 171 16.83 -10.54 -4.22
CA SER A 171 17.96 -9.93 -3.52
C SER A 171 18.10 -8.45 -3.85
N ALA A 172 17.94 -8.07 -5.12
CA ALA A 172 18.01 -6.68 -5.57
C ALA A 172 16.89 -5.84 -4.95
N SER A 173 15.64 -6.34 -4.95
CA SER A 173 14.54 -5.69 -4.23
C SER A 173 14.92 -5.47 -2.77
N ALA A 174 15.38 -6.49 -2.05
CA ALA A 174 15.79 -6.38 -0.65
C ALA A 174 16.91 -5.33 -0.41
N VAL A 175 17.88 -5.21 -1.32
CA VAL A 175 18.94 -4.18 -1.24
C VAL A 175 18.36 -2.78 -1.38
N PHE A 176 17.52 -2.53 -2.38
CA PHE A 176 16.91 -1.21 -2.59
C PHE A 176 15.96 -0.82 -1.45
N LEU A 177 15.29 -1.78 -0.83
CA LEU A 177 14.54 -1.57 0.42
C LEU A 177 15.41 -1.09 1.57
N LYS A 178 16.60 -1.69 1.70
CA LYS A 178 17.55 -1.28 2.72
C LYS A 178 18.07 0.13 2.43
N LEU A 179 18.30 0.49 1.18
CA LEU A 179 18.68 1.86 0.77
C LEU A 179 17.60 2.87 1.14
N VAL A 180 16.32 2.60 0.85
CA VAL A 180 15.22 3.46 1.29
C VAL A 180 15.24 3.64 2.81
N SER A 181 15.40 2.55 3.55
CA SER A 181 15.48 2.60 5.02
C SER A 181 16.66 3.44 5.52
N LEU A 182 17.80 3.45 4.81
CA LEU A 182 18.95 4.29 5.13
C LEU A 182 18.66 5.78 4.88
N VAL A 183 18.06 6.11 3.74
CA VAL A 183 17.66 7.49 3.42
C VAL A 183 16.62 8.02 4.40
N MET A 184 15.70 7.15 4.88
CA MET A 184 14.69 7.54 5.86
C MET A 184 15.28 8.05 7.19
N TYR A 185 16.48 7.65 7.61
CA TYR A 185 17.12 8.25 8.78
C TYR A 185 17.35 9.76 8.65
N TYR A 186 17.46 10.27 7.42
CA TYR A 186 17.57 11.69 7.12
C TYR A 186 16.20 12.40 7.01
N ALA A 187 15.10 11.64 6.91
CA ALA A 187 13.75 12.17 6.73
C ALA A 187 13.34 13.21 7.80
N PRO A 188 13.65 13.06 9.11
CA PRO A 188 13.29 14.09 10.09
C PRO A 188 13.87 15.46 9.76
N ILE A 189 15.12 15.52 9.30
CA ILE A 189 15.80 16.77 8.93
C ILE A 189 15.24 17.27 7.59
N GLY A 190 15.22 16.40 6.58
CA GLY A 190 14.77 16.75 5.24
C GLY A 190 13.32 17.24 5.21
N LEU A 191 12.40 16.48 5.81
CA LEU A 191 10.98 16.84 5.89
C LEU A 191 10.77 18.07 6.78
N GLY A 192 11.41 18.17 7.95
CA GLY A 192 11.28 19.35 8.81
C GLY A 192 11.69 20.64 8.09
N ALA A 193 12.84 20.63 7.41
CA ALA A 193 13.33 21.76 6.63
C ALA A 193 12.44 22.06 5.42
N TYR A 194 11.95 21.02 4.74
CA TYR A 194 11.02 21.17 3.63
C TYR A 194 9.73 21.86 4.08
N PHE A 195 9.15 21.43 5.20
CA PHE A 195 7.91 22.00 5.72
C PHE A 195 8.07 23.42 6.28
N ALA A 196 9.24 23.77 6.80
CA ALA A 196 9.54 25.15 7.15
C ALA A 196 9.49 26.06 5.92
N ALA A 197 10.21 25.70 4.85
CA ALA A 197 10.19 26.47 3.61
C ALA A 197 8.80 26.50 2.96
N LEU A 198 8.13 25.34 2.90
CA LEU A 198 6.83 25.19 2.25
C LEU A 198 5.73 26.00 2.95
N ILE A 199 5.64 25.93 4.28
CA ILE A 199 4.64 26.69 5.05
C ILE A 199 4.99 28.19 5.05
N GLY A 200 6.28 28.52 5.06
CA GLY A 200 6.74 29.91 4.92
C GLY A 200 6.36 30.54 3.58
N GLU A 201 6.37 29.75 2.49
CA GLU A 201 5.96 30.17 1.14
C GLU A 201 4.42 30.14 0.95
N LEU A 202 3.73 29.09 1.43
CA LEU A 202 2.32 28.80 1.10
C LEU A 202 1.31 29.18 2.18
N GLY A 203 1.77 29.53 3.39
CA GLY A 203 0.92 30.01 4.48
C GLY A 203 0.04 28.95 5.16
N PRO A 204 -0.89 29.39 6.06
CA PRO A 204 -1.73 28.51 6.88
C PRO A 204 -2.73 27.63 6.10
N GLN A 205 -2.99 27.95 4.83
CA GLN A 205 -3.97 27.26 3.99
C GLN A 205 -3.63 25.77 3.82
N LEU A 206 -2.33 25.44 3.74
CA LEU A 206 -1.90 24.05 3.61
C LEU A 206 -2.26 23.21 4.85
N VAL A 207 -2.19 23.81 6.05
CA VAL A 207 -2.58 23.17 7.31
C VAL A 207 -4.08 22.84 7.31
N GLY A 208 -4.92 23.76 6.84
CA GLY A 208 -6.37 23.52 6.70
C GLY A 208 -6.68 22.35 5.77
N GLY A 209 -5.94 22.22 4.67
CA GLY A 209 -6.02 21.07 3.78
C GLY A 209 -5.73 19.75 4.50
N TYR A 210 -4.65 19.67 5.27
CA TYR A 210 -4.29 18.46 6.01
C TYR A 210 -5.35 18.05 7.02
N VAL A 211 -5.85 19.00 7.81
CA VAL A 211 -6.93 18.74 8.78
C VAL A 211 -8.15 18.15 8.08
N ARG A 212 -8.56 18.72 6.94
CA ARG A 212 -9.69 18.20 6.15
C ARG A 212 -9.42 16.76 5.67
N ALA A 213 -8.23 16.48 5.16
CA ALA A 213 -7.85 15.14 4.72
C ALA A 213 -7.96 14.11 5.85
N PHE A 214 -7.50 14.45 7.06
CA PHE A 214 -7.57 13.56 8.21
C PHE A 214 -9.00 13.36 8.74
N VAL A 215 -9.78 14.44 8.82
CA VAL A 215 -11.19 14.38 9.24
C VAL A 215 -12.02 13.52 8.30
N ILE A 216 -11.69 13.46 7.02
CA ILE A 216 -12.34 12.54 6.06
C ILE A 216 -11.81 11.11 6.25
N TYR A 217 -10.48 10.93 6.32
CA TYR A 217 -9.87 9.61 6.26
C TYR A 217 -10.19 8.71 7.47
N PHE A 218 -10.09 9.24 8.70
CA PHE A 218 -10.25 8.42 9.91
C PHE A 218 -11.66 7.83 10.04
N PRO A 219 -12.76 8.60 9.87
CA PRO A 219 -14.10 8.03 9.87
C PRO A 219 -14.32 7.01 8.75
N VAL A 220 -13.85 7.31 7.53
CA VAL A 220 -14.01 6.41 6.37
C VAL A 220 -13.30 5.08 6.60
N THR A 221 -12.09 5.09 7.14
CA THR A 221 -11.35 3.85 7.44
C THR A 221 -12.00 3.03 8.54
N ILE A 222 -12.51 3.67 9.59
CA ILE A 222 -13.26 2.98 10.65
C ILE A 222 -14.54 2.36 10.08
N VAL A 223 -15.31 3.12 9.31
CA VAL A 223 -16.55 2.63 8.68
C VAL A 223 -16.24 1.50 7.70
N TYR A 224 -15.19 1.63 6.88
CA TYR A 224 -14.75 0.59 5.97
C TYR A 224 -14.39 -0.68 6.73
N PHE A 225 -13.55 -0.57 7.76
CA PHE A 225 -13.14 -1.69 8.62
C PHE A 225 -14.35 -2.41 9.23
N CYS A 226 -15.35 -1.68 9.72
CA CYS A 226 -16.55 -2.28 10.30
C CYS A 226 -17.49 -2.88 9.25
N VAL A 227 -17.80 -2.13 8.19
CA VAL A 227 -18.84 -2.49 7.23
C VAL A 227 -18.34 -3.46 6.17
N ALA A 228 -17.20 -3.17 5.53
CA ALA A 228 -16.65 -4.00 4.48
C ALA A 228 -16.25 -5.37 5.01
N PHE A 229 -15.56 -5.45 6.15
CA PHE A 229 -15.16 -6.75 6.71
C PHE A 229 -16.35 -7.56 7.24
N THR A 230 -17.38 -6.90 7.78
CA THR A 230 -18.65 -7.59 8.12
C THR A 230 -19.30 -8.15 6.86
N LEU A 231 -19.35 -7.37 5.78
CA LEU A 231 -19.89 -7.82 4.49
C LEU A 231 -19.10 -9.00 3.92
N TYR A 232 -17.76 -8.94 3.93
CA TYR A 232 -16.90 -10.02 3.44
C TYR A 232 -17.08 -11.29 4.27
N ALA A 233 -17.10 -11.18 5.60
CA ALA A 233 -17.34 -12.31 6.49
C ALA A 233 -18.75 -12.91 6.30
N TYR A 234 -19.75 -12.07 6.01
CA TYR A 234 -21.10 -12.52 5.68
C TYR A 234 -21.16 -13.25 4.34
N ILE A 235 -20.54 -12.71 3.29
CA ILE A 235 -20.47 -13.38 1.98
C ILE A 235 -19.74 -14.73 2.11
N ALA A 236 -18.67 -14.77 2.91
CA ALA A 236 -17.89 -15.96 3.15
C ALA A 236 -18.64 -17.03 3.95
N GLY A 237 -19.32 -16.69 5.04
CA GLY A 237 -19.86 -17.69 5.98
C GLY A 237 -21.20 -17.34 6.64
N GLY A 238 -21.92 -16.36 6.11
CA GLY A 238 -23.16 -15.85 6.71
C GLY A 238 -22.93 -15.30 8.12
N THR A 239 -23.93 -15.45 8.98
CA THR A 239 -23.87 -15.00 10.38
C THR A 239 -22.81 -15.74 11.21
N LYS A 240 -22.57 -17.03 10.93
CA LYS A 240 -21.48 -17.83 11.53
C LYS A 240 -20.12 -17.22 11.16
N GLY A 241 -19.93 -16.83 9.91
CA GLY A 241 -18.74 -16.12 9.41
C GLY A 241 -18.50 -14.80 10.14
N ILE A 242 -19.51 -13.92 10.22
CA ILE A 242 -19.42 -12.64 10.95
C ILE A 242 -18.97 -12.87 12.40
N LYS A 243 -19.65 -13.77 13.12
CA LYS A 243 -19.36 -14.02 14.55
C LYS A 243 -17.92 -14.50 14.74
N ARG A 244 -17.49 -15.46 13.91
CA ARG A 244 -16.14 -16.03 13.98
C ARG A 244 -15.07 -15.02 13.63
N PHE A 245 -15.25 -14.20 12.60
CA PHE A 245 -14.32 -13.13 12.24
C PHE A 245 -14.14 -12.15 13.41
N TRP A 246 -15.22 -11.50 13.86
CA TRP A 246 -15.14 -10.46 14.90
C TRP A 246 -14.65 -10.98 16.25
N SER A 247 -14.94 -12.24 16.59
CA SER A 247 -14.44 -12.84 17.84
C SER A 247 -12.92 -13.09 17.86
N ASN A 248 -12.24 -13.05 16.70
CA ASN A 248 -10.84 -13.46 16.57
C ASN A 248 -9.89 -12.37 16.06
N ILE A 249 -10.40 -11.26 15.52
CA ILE A 249 -9.54 -10.22 14.92
C ILE A 249 -8.97 -9.20 15.89
N LEU A 250 -9.40 -9.17 17.16
CA LEU A 250 -8.98 -8.13 18.11
C LEU A 250 -7.45 -8.14 18.35
N GLU A 251 -6.87 -9.32 18.50
CA GLU A 251 -5.42 -9.52 18.68
C GLU A 251 -4.63 -9.00 17.46
N PRO A 252 -4.90 -9.43 16.21
CA PRO A 252 -4.21 -8.89 15.05
C PRO A 252 -4.48 -7.39 14.84
N THR A 253 -5.70 -6.89 15.08
CA THR A 253 -5.99 -5.45 15.00
C THR A 253 -5.10 -4.63 15.95
N ALA A 254 -4.97 -5.05 17.22
CA ALA A 254 -4.17 -4.35 18.20
C ALA A 254 -2.66 -4.36 17.85
N ILE A 255 -2.17 -5.48 17.32
CA ILE A 255 -0.77 -5.60 16.87
C ILE A 255 -0.52 -4.74 15.64
N ALA A 256 -1.35 -4.85 14.59
CA ALA A 256 -1.19 -4.09 13.37
C ALA A 256 -1.27 -2.59 13.63
N LEU A 257 -2.26 -2.15 14.42
CA LEU A 257 -2.39 -0.76 14.81
C LEU A 257 -1.14 -0.31 15.57
N GLY A 258 -0.72 -1.05 16.60
CA GLY A 258 0.38 -0.71 17.50
C GLY A 258 1.80 -0.83 16.92
N THR A 259 1.95 -1.54 15.81
CA THR A 259 3.25 -1.78 15.14
C THR A 259 3.38 -1.04 13.82
N GLY A 260 2.28 -0.73 13.15
CA GLY A 260 2.27 -0.25 11.77
C GLY A 260 2.86 -1.28 10.79
N SER A 261 2.74 -2.59 11.07
CA SER A 261 3.32 -3.64 10.22
C SER A 261 2.40 -4.83 10.03
N SER A 262 2.04 -5.13 8.77
CA SER A 262 1.30 -6.33 8.39
C SER A 262 2.09 -7.61 8.69
N VAL A 263 3.39 -7.60 8.42
CA VAL A 263 4.27 -8.76 8.67
C VAL A 263 4.41 -9.06 10.17
N ALA A 264 4.49 -8.04 11.03
CA ALA A 264 4.50 -8.25 12.48
C ALA A 264 3.20 -8.88 13.01
N CYS A 265 2.10 -8.66 12.29
CA CYS A 265 0.77 -9.19 12.60
C CYS A 265 0.57 -10.66 12.14
N LEU A 266 1.48 -11.19 11.30
CA LEU A 266 1.32 -12.49 10.65
C LEU A 266 1.01 -13.66 11.62
N PRO A 267 1.72 -13.84 12.74
CA PRO A 267 1.43 -14.94 13.67
C PRO A 267 0.03 -14.85 14.29
N ALA A 268 -0.39 -13.65 14.67
CA ALA A 268 -1.71 -13.40 15.24
C ALA A 268 -2.82 -13.61 14.20
N ASN A 269 -2.58 -13.19 12.96
CA ASN A 269 -3.52 -13.42 11.85
C ASN A 269 -3.71 -14.89 11.52
N LEU A 270 -2.63 -15.68 11.44
CA LEU A 270 -2.71 -17.12 11.19
C LEU A 270 -3.54 -17.84 12.27
N LYS A 271 -3.32 -17.47 13.54
CA LYS A 271 -4.07 -17.98 14.68
C LYS A 271 -5.55 -17.55 14.65
N ALA A 272 -5.82 -16.30 14.28
CA ALA A 272 -7.18 -15.79 14.13
C ALA A 272 -7.93 -16.53 13.00
N ALA A 273 -7.27 -16.78 11.86
CA ALA A 273 -7.86 -17.51 10.74
C ALA A 273 -8.10 -18.99 11.06
N GLN A 274 -7.16 -19.62 11.77
CA GLN A 274 -7.38 -20.97 12.31
C GLN A 274 -8.61 -20.98 13.23
N ARG A 275 -8.79 -19.96 14.09
CA ARG A 275 -9.98 -19.81 14.96
C ARG A 275 -11.26 -19.47 14.24
N ALA A 276 -11.17 -18.83 13.08
CA ALA A 276 -12.30 -18.63 12.20
C ALA A 276 -12.72 -19.91 11.44
N GLY A 277 -11.85 -20.94 11.43
CA GLY A 277 -12.08 -22.22 10.74
C GLY A 277 -11.63 -22.20 9.28
N VAL A 278 -10.71 -21.30 8.91
CA VAL A 278 -10.13 -21.27 7.56
C VAL A 278 -9.22 -22.49 7.37
N PRO A 279 -9.40 -23.28 6.29
CA PRO A 279 -8.57 -24.46 6.02
C PRO A 279 -7.08 -24.14 6.02
N ARG A 280 -6.27 -25.11 6.45
CA ARG A 280 -4.84 -24.89 6.68
C ARG A 280 -4.09 -24.43 5.41
N ASP A 281 -4.31 -25.11 4.30
CA ASP A 281 -3.69 -24.79 3.01
C ASP A 281 -4.05 -23.39 2.51
N ILE A 282 -5.25 -22.91 2.80
CA ILE A 282 -5.72 -21.57 2.44
C ILE A 282 -5.09 -20.51 3.34
N ARG A 283 -5.16 -20.65 4.68
CA ARG A 283 -4.62 -19.63 5.60
C ARG A 283 -3.10 -19.52 5.53
N GLU A 284 -2.39 -20.65 5.41
CA GLU A 284 -0.92 -20.67 5.31
C GLU A 284 -0.41 -20.18 3.96
N THR A 285 -1.26 -20.11 2.94
CA THR A 285 -0.92 -19.49 1.65
C THR A 285 -1.28 -18.01 1.63
N ILE A 286 -2.54 -17.68 1.94
CA ILE A 286 -3.09 -16.34 1.68
C ILE A 286 -2.57 -15.32 2.67
N ILE A 287 -2.45 -15.64 3.95
CA ILE A 287 -2.10 -14.63 4.96
C ILE A 287 -0.64 -14.17 4.84
N PRO A 288 0.36 -15.07 4.67
CA PRO A 288 1.73 -14.62 4.43
C PRO A 288 1.89 -13.81 3.15
N ILE A 289 1.21 -14.22 2.06
CA ILE A 289 1.25 -13.50 0.79
C ILE A 289 0.50 -12.16 0.91
N GLY A 290 -0.67 -12.15 1.53
CA GLY A 290 -1.51 -10.98 1.76
C GLY A 290 -0.77 -9.88 2.52
N ALA A 291 -0.03 -10.25 3.57
CA ALA A 291 0.84 -9.33 4.30
C ALA A 291 1.89 -8.62 3.42
N THR A 292 2.11 -9.09 2.17
CA THR A 292 3.04 -8.54 1.19
C THR A 292 2.42 -8.04 -0.12
N ILE A 293 1.14 -8.31 -0.42
CA ILE A 293 0.51 -7.81 -1.65
C ILE A 293 -0.96 -7.38 -1.49
N HIS A 294 -1.57 -7.55 -0.31
CA HIS A 294 -2.95 -7.19 -0.07
C HIS A 294 -3.03 -5.94 0.80
N MET A 295 -3.48 -4.83 0.21
CA MET A 295 -3.50 -3.55 0.93
C MET A 295 -4.69 -2.64 0.59
N GLU A 296 -5.89 -3.01 1.01
CA GLU A 296 -7.09 -2.15 0.88
C GLU A 296 -6.93 -0.80 1.60
N GLY A 297 -6.32 -0.77 2.79
CA GLY A 297 -6.01 0.45 3.52
C GLY A 297 -5.01 1.35 2.79
N SER A 298 -4.03 0.77 2.09
CA SER A 298 -3.13 1.55 1.23
C SER A 298 -3.85 2.10 0.01
N VAL A 299 -4.82 1.37 -0.55
CA VAL A 299 -5.68 1.88 -1.63
C VAL A 299 -6.48 3.09 -1.16
N LEU A 300 -7.16 3.01 0.00
CA LEU A 300 -7.87 4.14 0.60
C LEU A 300 -6.94 5.35 0.80
N SER A 301 -5.74 5.10 1.32
CA SER A 301 -4.70 6.11 1.56
C SER A 301 -4.19 6.75 0.27
N ALA A 302 -3.96 5.97 -0.78
CA ALA A 302 -3.49 6.45 -2.08
C ALA A 302 -4.53 7.36 -2.74
N ILE A 303 -5.81 6.97 -2.76
CA ILE A 303 -6.89 7.79 -3.33
C ILE A 303 -7.03 9.13 -2.60
N LEU A 304 -6.93 9.14 -1.25
CA LEU A 304 -6.91 10.37 -0.47
C LEU A 304 -5.74 11.28 -0.89
N LYS A 305 -4.53 10.72 -0.97
CA LYS A 305 -3.32 11.46 -1.37
C LYS A 305 -3.41 12.02 -2.78
N ILE A 306 -3.93 11.25 -3.73
CA ILE A 306 -4.21 11.69 -5.10
C ILE A 306 -5.18 12.87 -5.07
N SER A 307 -6.33 12.74 -4.40
CA SER A 307 -7.32 13.81 -4.27
C SER A 307 -6.75 15.08 -3.63
N PHE A 308 -5.87 14.92 -2.65
CA PHE A 308 -5.18 16.04 -2.03
C PHE A 308 -4.30 16.79 -3.03
N LEU A 309 -3.50 16.09 -3.84
CA LEU A 309 -2.67 16.72 -4.87
C LEU A 309 -3.49 17.38 -5.97
N PHE A 310 -4.54 16.72 -6.43
CA PHE A 310 -5.45 17.31 -7.41
C PHE A 310 -6.06 18.62 -6.88
N THR A 311 -6.46 18.65 -5.61
CA THR A 311 -6.95 19.89 -4.97
C THR A 311 -5.84 20.94 -4.85
N LEU A 312 -4.63 20.54 -4.47
CA LEU A 312 -3.48 21.42 -4.29
C LEU A 312 -3.03 22.09 -5.58
N PHE A 313 -3.01 21.34 -6.68
CA PHE A 313 -2.60 21.82 -8.01
C PHE A 313 -3.78 22.28 -8.87
N GLN A 314 -4.98 22.42 -8.28
CA GLN A 314 -6.20 22.87 -8.95
C GLN A 314 -6.55 22.06 -10.21
N ARG A 315 -6.25 20.75 -10.18
CA ARG A 315 -6.63 19.78 -11.22
C ARG A 315 -7.93 19.08 -10.83
N ASP A 316 -8.73 18.66 -11.82
CA ASP A 316 -9.97 17.91 -11.56
C ASP A 316 -9.73 16.40 -11.52
N LEU A 317 -9.89 15.78 -10.34
CA LEU A 317 -9.77 14.33 -10.16
C LEU A 317 -10.98 13.57 -10.73
N PHE A 318 -12.16 14.19 -10.76
CA PHE A 318 -13.43 13.48 -11.00
C PHE A 318 -13.78 13.34 -12.49
N THR A 319 -12.78 13.48 -13.37
CA THR A 319 -12.88 13.01 -14.75
C THR A 319 -12.76 11.49 -14.79
N VAL A 320 -13.42 10.85 -15.75
CA VAL A 320 -13.38 9.38 -15.90
C VAL A 320 -11.95 8.87 -16.06
N GLU A 321 -11.14 9.57 -16.86
CA GLU A 321 -9.73 9.26 -17.08
C GLU A 321 -8.92 9.30 -15.77
N ASN A 322 -9.00 10.41 -15.03
CA ASN A 322 -8.24 10.57 -13.80
C ASN A 322 -8.67 9.58 -12.72
N MET A 323 -9.96 9.28 -12.61
CA MET A 323 -10.46 8.25 -11.68
C MET A 323 -9.94 6.85 -12.03
N LEU A 324 -9.93 6.47 -13.31
CA LEU A 324 -9.42 5.16 -13.73
C LEU A 324 -7.91 5.03 -13.45
N ILE A 325 -7.15 6.07 -13.77
CA ILE A 325 -5.72 6.14 -13.43
C ILE A 325 -5.54 6.06 -11.90
N ALA A 326 -6.37 6.73 -11.12
CA ALA A 326 -6.27 6.75 -9.65
C ALA A 326 -6.46 5.36 -9.06
N VAL A 327 -7.48 4.63 -9.53
CA VAL A 327 -7.74 3.25 -9.14
C VAL A 327 -6.55 2.35 -9.52
N GLY A 328 -6.02 2.49 -10.74
CA GLY A 328 -4.85 1.74 -11.19
C GLY A 328 -3.62 1.97 -10.32
N ILE A 329 -3.29 3.23 -10.05
CA ILE A 329 -2.18 3.62 -9.16
C ILE A 329 -2.39 3.08 -7.76
N ALA A 330 -3.59 3.22 -7.20
CA ALA A 330 -3.88 2.79 -5.84
C ALA A 330 -3.76 1.26 -5.69
N LEU A 331 -4.23 0.48 -6.67
CA LEU A 331 -4.09 -0.98 -6.70
C LEU A 331 -2.62 -1.40 -6.83
N LEU A 332 -1.87 -0.79 -7.75
CA LEU A 332 -0.45 -1.06 -7.92
C LEU A 332 0.35 -0.70 -6.66
N SER A 333 0.06 0.46 -6.08
CA SER A 333 0.64 0.90 -4.80
C SER A 333 0.26 -0.02 -3.65
N GLY A 334 -0.87 -0.72 -3.70
CA GLY A 334 -1.24 -1.70 -2.67
C GLY A 334 -0.52 -3.05 -2.84
N MET A 335 -0.37 -3.51 -4.08
CA MET A 335 0.20 -4.83 -4.37
C MET A 335 1.72 -4.86 -4.33
N VAL A 336 2.37 -3.83 -4.85
CA VAL A 336 3.83 -3.83 -5.05
C VAL A 336 4.59 -3.44 -3.78
N MET A 337 3.92 -2.75 -2.87
CA MET A 337 4.58 -1.91 -1.85
C MET A 337 4.49 -2.48 -0.44
N SER A 338 3.73 -3.57 -0.27
CA SER A 338 3.40 -4.12 1.04
C SER A 338 4.55 -4.89 1.69
N GLY A 339 5.35 -5.60 0.87
CA GLY A 339 6.50 -6.38 1.34
C GLY A 339 7.74 -5.54 1.67
N ILE A 340 7.61 -4.21 1.63
CA ILE A 340 8.69 -3.24 1.48
C ILE A 340 8.71 -2.32 2.71
N PRO A 341 9.73 -2.37 3.59
CA PRO A 341 9.91 -1.37 4.63
C PRO A 341 9.91 0.04 4.03
N SER A 342 9.03 0.92 4.51
CA SER A 342 8.76 2.26 3.94
C SER A 342 8.04 2.28 2.58
N GLY A 343 7.34 1.19 2.20
CA GLY A 343 6.65 1.11 0.90
C GLY A 343 5.55 2.15 0.67
N GLY A 344 4.95 2.71 1.72
CA GLY A 344 4.03 3.84 1.58
C GLY A 344 4.63 5.02 0.81
N PHE A 345 5.94 5.26 0.97
CA PHE A 345 6.65 6.36 0.33
C PHE A 345 6.87 6.13 -1.17
N VAL A 346 7.13 4.89 -1.58
CA VAL A 346 7.39 4.60 -3.00
C VAL A 346 6.06 4.56 -3.78
N GLY A 347 4.94 4.26 -3.11
CA GLY A 347 3.60 4.46 -3.68
C GLY A 347 3.27 5.95 -3.90
N GLU A 348 3.74 6.84 -3.02
CA GLU A 348 3.61 8.29 -3.18
C GLU A 348 4.38 8.81 -4.40
N LEU A 349 5.56 8.25 -4.64
CA LEU A 349 6.35 8.56 -5.83
C LEU A 349 5.62 8.13 -7.11
N MET A 350 5.01 6.94 -7.12
CA MET A 350 4.20 6.49 -8.26
C MET A 350 3.06 7.45 -8.57
N ILE A 351 2.37 7.97 -7.55
CA ILE A 351 1.32 8.99 -7.72
C ILE A 351 1.89 10.22 -8.44
N ILE A 352 3.06 10.69 -8.02
CA ILE A 352 3.68 11.90 -8.56
C ILE A 352 4.11 11.69 -10.00
N THR A 353 4.79 10.58 -10.28
CA THR A 353 5.29 10.29 -11.62
C THR A 353 4.17 10.05 -12.63
N LEU A 354 3.14 9.29 -12.24
CA LEU A 354 2.08 8.89 -13.18
C LEU A 354 1.08 10.00 -13.51
N TYR A 355 0.93 10.98 -12.61
CA TYR A 355 0.17 12.20 -12.91
C TYR A 355 1.03 13.39 -13.35
N GLY A 356 2.36 13.23 -13.40
CA GLY A 356 3.27 14.34 -13.73
C GLY A 356 3.16 15.51 -12.74
N PHE A 357 3.04 15.22 -11.45
CA PHE A 357 3.17 16.25 -10.41
C PHE A 357 4.65 16.61 -10.22
N PRO A 358 4.96 17.84 -9.77
CA PRO A 358 6.35 18.19 -9.45
C PRO A 358 6.86 17.38 -8.26
N THR A 359 8.17 17.15 -8.22
CA THR A 359 8.85 16.39 -7.14
C THR A 359 8.67 17.03 -5.76
N THR A 360 8.40 18.34 -5.73
CA THR A 360 8.02 19.11 -4.54
C THR A 360 6.70 18.64 -3.91
N ALA A 361 5.83 17.96 -4.66
CA ALA A 361 4.60 17.39 -4.11
C ALA A 361 4.85 16.21 -3.16
N LEU A 362 6.03 15.57 -3.22
CA LEU A 362 6.32 14.35 -2.47
C LEU A 362 6.27 14.52 -0.96
N PRO A 363 7.05 15.42 -0.34
CA PRO A 363 6.96 15.63 1.10
C PRO A 363 5.54 15.99 1.56
N VAL A 364 4.78 16.70 0.70
CA VAL A 364 3.40 17.13 0.99
C VAL A 364 2.50 15.93 1.29
N ILE A 365 2.52 14.91 0.45
CA ILE A 365 1.71 13.70 0.66
C ILE A 365 2.36 12.68 1.61
N SER A 366 3.69 12.70 1.78
CA SER A 366 4.38 11.82 2.74
C SER A 366 4.00 12.10 4.19
N ILE A 367 3.68 13.35 4.56
CA ILE A 367 3.09 13.63 5.88
C ILE A 367 1.76 12.89 6.04
N ILE A 368 0.90 13.00 5.03
CA ILE A 368 -0.42 12.37 5.07
C ILE A 368 -0.23 10.88 5.28
N GLY A 369 0.63 10.26 4.46
CA GLY A 369 1.03 8.86 4.59
C GLY A 369 1.49 8.50 6.00
N THR A 370 2.38 9.29 6.60
CA THR A 370 2.92 9.04 7.95
C THR A 370 1.83 9.02 9.03
N ILE A 371 0.85 9.93 8.94
CA ILE A 371 -0.23 10.05 9.94
C ILE A 371 -1.27 8.92 9.78
N ILE A 372 -1.56 8.55 8.54
CA ILE A 372 -2.60 7.55 8.23
C ILE A 372 -2.08 6.12 8.08
N ASP A 373 -0.78 5.91 8.24
CA ASP A 373 -0.14 4.60 8.04
C ASP A 373 -0.68 3.52 8.98
N ALA A 374 -0.79 3.81 10.28
CA ALA A 374 -1.25 2.83 11.27
C ALA A 374 -2.68 2.30 11.00
N PRO A 375 -3.70 3.14 10.77
CA PRO A 375 -5.03 2.64 10.39
C PRO A 375 -5.05 1.97 9.00
N ALA A 376 -4.29 2.47 8.02
CA ALA A 376 -4.14 1.82 6.71
C ALA A 376 -3.60 0.39 6.86
N THR A 377 -2.51 0.23 7.60
CA THR A 377 -1.86 -1.06 7.86
C THR A 377 -2.76 -1.99 8.67
N THR A 378 -3.58 -1.44 9.56
CA THR A 378 -4.57 -2.23 10.30
C THR A 378 -5.61 -2.84 9.36
N ILE A 379 -6.14 -2.07 8.40
CA ILE A 379 -7.05 -2.58 7.37
C ILE A 379 -6.34 -3.62 6.52
N ASN A 380 -5.12 -3.34 6.04
CA ASN A 380 -4.35 -4.28 5.22
C ASN A 380 -4.18 -5.64 5.93
N ALA A 381 -3.62 -5.62 7.14
CA ALA A 381 -3.32 -6.83 7.89
C ALA A 381 -4.58 -7.61 8.27
N VAL A 382 -5.61 -6.94 8.80
CA VAL A 382 -6.83 -7.64 9.24
C VAL A 382 -7.65 -8.12 8.04
N GLY A 383 -7.60 -7.39 6.92
CA GLY A 383 -8.26 -7.74 5.67
C GLY A 383 -7.82 -9.11 5.13
N ASP A 384 -6.58 -9.52 5.36
CA ASP A 384 -6.07 -10.86 4.99
C ASP A 384 -6.91 -11.99 5.59
N ASN A 385 -7.41 -11.80 6.82
CA ASN A 385 -8.27 -12.78 7.48
C ASN A 385 -9.61 -12.90 6.73
N SER A 386 -10.30 -11.79 6.46
CA SER A 386 -11.56 -11.80 5.72
C SER A 386 -11.39 -12.29 4.29
N SER A 387 -10.30 -11.92 3.62
CA SER A 387 -9.98 -12.39 2.27
C SER A 387 -9.71 -13.90 2.23
N SER A 388 -9.04 -14.45 3.24
CA SER A 388 -8.86 -15.90 3.36
C SER A 388 -10.19 -16.65 3.52
N MET A 389 -11.16 -16.07 4.23
CA MET A 389 -12.52 -16.63 4.34
C MET A 389 -13.27 -16.59 3.01
N LEU A 390 -13.16 -15.49 2.26
CA LEU A 390 -13.75 -15.37 0.91
C LEU A 390 -13.17 -16.41 -0.05
N VAL A 391 -11.84 -16.62 -0.03
CA VAL A 391 -11.21 -17.64 -0.88
C VAL A 391 -11.61 -19.06 -0.44
N ALA A 392 -11.67 -19.34 0.87
CA ALA A 392 -12.19 -20.61 1.36
C ALA A 392 -13.61 -20.88 0.86
N ARG A 393 -14.46 -19.85 0.86
CA ARG A 393 -15.81 -19.94 0.32
C ARG A 393 -15.86 -20.23 -1.19
N MET A 394 -14.93 -19.67 -1.96
CA MET A 394 -14.82 -19.89 -3.41
C MET A 394 -14.28 -21.28 -3.76
N ILE A 395 -13.30 -21.78 -2.99
CA ILE A 395 -12.61 -23.04 -3.28
C ILE A 395 -13.37 -24.26 -2.72
N ASP A 396 -13.83 -24.17 -1.46
CA ASP A 396 -14.37 -25.31 -0.72
C ASP A 396 -15.90 -25.31 -0.59
N GLY A 397 -16.60 -24.30 -1.13
CA GLY A 397 -18.06 -24.25 -1.17
C GLY A 397 -18.69 -23.68 0.10
N LYS A 398 -20.01 -23.87 0.33
CA LYS A 398 -20.73 -23.24 1.46
C LYS A 398 -20.27 -23.80 2.81
N ASP A 399 -19.83 -25.04 2.81
CA ASP A 399 -19.56 -25.84 4.01
C ASP A 399 -18.06 -25.83 4.39
N TRP A 400 -17.29 -24.88 3.86
CA TRP A 400 -15.85 -24.75 4.11
C TRP A 400 -15.53 -24.65 5.61
N MET A 401 -16.40 -24.01 6.40
CA MET A 401 -16.23 -23.89 7.86
C MET A 401 -16.33 -25.22 8.58
N ASP A 402 -17.14 -26.17 8.06
CA ASP A 402 -17.32 -27.48 8.70
C ASP A 402 -16.14 -28.40 8.39
N LYS A 403 -15.50 -28.24 7.21
CA LYS A 403 -14.20 -28.86 6.92
C LYS A 403 -13.11 -28.33 7.84
N GLY A 404 -13.01 -27.00 8.00
CA GLY A 404 -12.02 -26.38 8.89
C GLY A 404 -12.20 -26.77 10.35
N ASP A 405 -13.44 -26.96 10.81
CA ASP A 405 -13.73 -27.46 12.16
C ASP A 405 -13.21 -28.91 12.36
N ARG A 406 -13.30 -29.77 11.33
CA ARG A 406 -12.75 -31.14 11.38
C ARG A 406 -11.22 -31.16 11.43
N GLU A 407 -10.57 -30.40 10.54
CA GLU A 407 -9.09 -30.27 10.54
C GLU A 407 -8.56 -29.79 11.90
N ARG A 408 -9.24 -28.82 12.50
CA ARG A 408 -8.89 -28.33 13.83
C ARG A 408 -9.02 -29.41 14.90
N ALA A 409 -10.11 -30.17 14.89
CA ALA A 409 -10.30 -31.25 15.86
C ALA A 409 -9.22 -32.32 15.73
N GLU A 410 -8.77 -32.61 14.51
CA GLU A 410 -7.64 -33.51 14.23
C GLU A 410 -6.31 -32.95 14.76
N ASP A 411 -6.00 -31.67 14.50
CA ASP A 411 -4.80 -31.00 15.02
C ASP A 411 -4.76 -31.00 16.56
N GLU A 412 -5.89 -30.71 17.21
CA GLU A 412 -6.02 -30.71 18.68
C GLU A 412 -5.86 -32.12 19.26
N ALA A 413 -6.42 -33.14 18.61
CA ALA A 413 -6.24 -34.54 18.99
C ALA A 413 -4.77 -34.99 18.84
N LEU A 414 -4.09 -34.55 17.78
CA LEU A 414 -2.68 -34.86 17.54
C LEU A 414 -1.76 -34.18 18.57
N ALA A 415 -2.08 -32.94 18.96
CA ALA A 415 -1.32 -32.19 19.97
C ALA A 415 -1.52 -32.73 21.40
N ALA A 416 -2.68 -33.33 21.68
CA ALA A 416 -3.00 -33.96 22.96
C ALA A 416 -2.46 -35.40 23.09
N ALA A 417 -1.97 -36.01 22.00
CA ALA A 417 -1.37 -37.34 22.05
C ALA A 417 -0.07 -37.31 22.89
N PRO A 418 0.09 -38.23 23.86
CA PRO A 418 1.32 -38.29 24.66
C PRO A 418 2.52 -38.48 23.73
N ARG A 419 3.52 -37.60 23.83
CA ARG A 419 4.78 -37.77 23.11
C ARG A 419 5.34 -39.12 23.51
N ALA A 420 5.40 -40.06 22.55
CA ALA A 420 5.99 -41.36 22.79
C ALA A 420 7.39 -41.14 23.37
N GLU A 421 7.59 -41.56 24.62
CA GLU A 421 8.90 -41.55 25.25
C GLU A 421 9.83 -42.32 24.31
N SER A 422 10.88 -41.64 23.84
CA SER A 422 11.94 -42.28 23.09
C SER A 422 12.45 -43.44 23.95
N PRO A 423 12.47 -44.70 23.44
CA PRO A 423 13.01 -45.79 24.22
C PRO A 423 14.49 -45.48 24.43
N ALA A 424 14.86 -45.16 25.67
CA ALA A 424 16.25 -45.01 26.04
C ALA A 424 16.98 -46.30 25.68
N ARG A 425 17.93 -46.20 24.74
CA ARG A 425 18.95 -47.21 24.47
C ARG A 425 20.27 -46.53 24.21
#